data_AF-A0A3Q8BFW0-F1
#
_entry.id   AF-A0A3Q8BFW0-F1
#
_cell.length_a   1.000
_cell.length_b   1.000
_cell.length_c   1.000
_cell.angle_alpha   90.00
_cell.angle_beta   90.00
_cell.angle_gamma   90.00
#
_symmetry.space_group_name_H-M   'P 1'
#
loop_
_entity.id
_entity.type
_entity.pdbx_description
1 polymer ?
#
loop_
_entity_poly.entity_id
_entity_poly.type
_entity_poly.pdbx_seq_one_letter_code
_entity_poly.pdbx_strand_id
1 'polypeptide(L)'
;MNEQDFFEQADKEIEELNRKRAEFMADDTPVEVTDIPKLLKIGKMLRNEDTSLNAYELYKHPEARAKLFAQITEACYMVICQTPSQSEKLNFGQYLEGQFQAILKKVICQTDTQALGELVAVLDLDDKLESQVIRDITFGGLLAKGEPNQIGE
;
A
#
# COMPACT_ATOMS: atom_id res chain seq x y z
N MET A 1 -13.85 -25.17 6.49
CA MET A 1 -14.07 -23.78 6.89
C MET A 1 -15.52 -23.48 6.56
N ASN A 2 -16.36 -23.31 7.58
CA ASN A 2 -17.71 -22.81 7.38
C ASN A 2 -17.69 -21.27 7.28
N GLU A 3 -18.82 -20.65 6.94
CA GLU A 3 -18.92 -19.19 6.81
C GLU A 3 -18.56 -18.43 8.10
N GLN A 4 -18.97 -18.97 9.25
CA GLN A 4 -18.66 -18.37 10.55
C GLN A 4 -17.16 -18.46 10.87
N ASP A 5 -16.52 -19.59 10.61
CA ASP A 5 -15.06 -19.77 10.77
C ASP A 5 -14.29 -18.78 9.88
N PHE A 6 -14.81 -18.48 8.67
CA PHE A 6 -14.19 -17.53 7.74
C PHE A 6 -14.23 -16.10 8.28
N PHE A 7 -15.40 -15.63 8.74
CA PHE A 7 -15.52 -14.29 9.30
C PHE A 7 -14.74 -14.14 10.61
N GLU A 8 -14.77 -15.15 11.49
CA GLU A 8 -13.96 -15.13 12.72
C GLU A 8 -12.45 -15.09 12.43
N GLN A 9 -12.00 -15.74 11.35
CA GLN A 9 -10.60 -15.67 10.93
C GLN A 9 -10.26 -14.30 10.33
N ALA A 10 -11.12 -13.74 9.49
CA ALA A 10 -10.93 -12.40 8.93
C ALA A 10 -10.85 -11.32 10.02
N ASP A 11 -11.69 -11.40 11.04
CA ASP A 11 -11.67 -10.47 12.18
C ASP A 11 -10.33 -10.54 12.92
N LYS A 12 -9.79 -11.74 13.17
CA LYS A 12 -8.48 -11.93 13.81
C LYS A 12 -7.35 -11.35 12.98
N GLU A 13 -7.39 -11.51 11.66
CA GLU A 13 -6.38 -10.96 10.74
C GLU A 13 -6.40 -9.43 10.74
N ILE A 14 -7.60 -8.83 10.74
CA ILE A 14 -7.78 -7.38 10.85
C ILE A 14 -7.24 -6.86 12.19
N GLU A 15 -7.55 -7.53 13.30
CA GLU A 15 -7.02 -7.18 14.62
C GLU A 15 -5.49 -7.27 14.66
N GLU A 16 -4.91 -8.31 14.09
CA GLU A 16 -3.46 -8.48 14.03
C GLU A 16 -2.78 -7.38 13.20
N LEU A 17 -3.36 -7.03 12.04
CA LEU A 17 -2.87 -5.94 11.20
C LEU A 17 -2.94 -4.59 11.93
N ASN A 18 -4.06 -4.32 12.59
CA ASN A 18 -4.24 -3.11 13.39
C ASN A 18 -3.23 -3.03 14.53
N ARG A 19 -2.97 -4.14 15.23
CA ARG A 19 -1.94 -4.21 16.28
C ARG A 19 -0.55 -3.94 15.71
N LYS A 20 -0.17 -4.63 14.62
CA LYS A 20 1.13 -4.43 13.95
C LYS A 20 1.32 -2.98 13.51
N ARG A 21 0.28 -2.35 12.97
CA ARG A 21 0.32 -0.92 12.59
C ARG A 21 0.49 -0.03 13.82
N ALA A 22 -0.23 -0.30 14.92
CA ALA A 22 -0.08 0.47 16.15
C ALA A 22 1.33 0.35 16.74
N GLU A 23 1.90 -0.87 16.77
CA GLU A 23 3.28 -1.12 17.17
C GLU A 23 4.26 -0.35 16.28
N PHE A 24 4.11 -0.46 14.95
CA PHE A 24 4.92 0.30 14.00
C PHE A 24 4.82 1.81 14.22
N MET A 25 3.63 2.34 14.51
CA MET A 25 3.45 3.78 14.74
C MET A 25 4.04 4.24 16.07
N ALA A 26 3.98 3.42 17.12
CA ALA A 26 4.55 3.72 18.43
C ALA A 26 6.08 3.53 18.51
N ASP A 27 6.68 2.83 17.56
CA ASP A 27 8.11 2.57 17.52
C ASP A 27 8.91 3.78 17.00
N ASP A 28 9.47 4.58 17.90
CA ASP A 28 10.31 5.74 17.56
C ASP A 28 11.81 5.37 17.46
N THR A 29 12.14 4.08 17.36
CA THR A 29 13.52 3.64 17.17
C THR A 29 14.08 4.21 15.86
N PRO A 30 15.24 4.91 15.89
CA PRO A 30 15.89 5.38 14.69
C PRO A 30 16.22 4.24 13.73
N VAL A 31 16.33 4.53 12.43
CA VAL A 31 16.69 3.51 11.44
C VAL A 31 18.06 2.92 11.74
N GLU A 32 18.12 1.61 11.90
CA GLU A 32 19.38 0.89 12.12
C GLU A 32 19.93 0.30 10.81
N VAL A 33 21.23 -0.04 10.82
CA VAL A 33 21.90 -0.64 9.65
C VAL A 33 21.22 -1.95 9.21
N THR A 34 20.62 -2.69 10.15
CA THR A 34 19.88 -3.93 9.90
C THR A 34 18.56 -3.72 9.15
N ASP A 35 18.00 -2.51 9.18
CA ASP A 35 16.73 -2.19 8.51
C ASP A 35 16.93 -1.79 7.05
N ILE A 36 18.11 -1.27 6.71
CA ILE A 36 18.46 -0.74 5.39
C ILE A 36 18.06 -1.70 4.26
N PRO A 37 18.39 -3.01 4.26
CA PRO A 37 18.03 -3.88 3.14
C PRO A 37 16.53 -3.95 2.88
N LYS A 38 15.70 -3.96 3.93
CA LYS A 38 14.23 -4.02 3.80
C LYS A 38 13.68 -2.68 3.30
N LEU A 39 14.15 -1.57 3.86
CA LEU A 39 13.73 -0.22 3.47
C LEU A 39 14.11 0.10 2.02
N LEU A 40 15.33 -0.25 1.59
CA LEU A 40 15.74 -0.09 0.19
C LEU A 40 14.96 -0.97 -0.77
N LYS A 41 14.57 -2.18 -0.36
CA LYS A 41 13.70 -3.04 -1.17
C LYS A 41 12.36 -2.35 -1.43
N ILE A 42 11.73 -1.80 -0.39
CA ILE A 42 10.46 -1.05 -0.52
C ILE A 42 10.68 0.22 -1.36
N GLY A 43 11.75 0.97 -1.12
CA GLY A 43 12.11 2.14 -1.92
C GLY A 43 12.28 1.82 -3.41
N LYS A 44 12.87 0.66 -3.73
CA LYS A 44 12.98 0.17 -5.11
C LYS A 44 11.63 -0.19 -5.71
N MET A 45 10.74 -0.82 -4.93
CA MET A 45 9.36 -1.10 -5.37
C MET A 45 8.61 0.19 -5.70
N LEU A 46 8.71 1.21 -4.82
CA LEU A 46 8.14 2.54 -5.07
C LEU A 46 8.71 3.16 -6.35
N ARG A 47 10.04 3.21 -6.49
CA ARG A 47 10.71 3.75 -7.69
C ARG A 47 10.31 3.05 -8.99
N ASN A 48 10.07 1.74 -8.92
CA ASN A 48 9.66 0.94 -10.08
C ASN A 48 8.14 0.97 -10.30
N GLU A 49 7.40 1.70 -9.46
CA GLU A 49 5.95 1.77 -9.48
C GLU A 49 5.32 0.35 -9.45
N ASP A 50 5.87 -0.50 -8.58
CA ASP A 50 5.53 -1.91 -8.44
C ASP A 50 4.15 -2.06 -7.76
N THR A 51 3.18 -2.62 -8.49
CA THR A 51 1.81 -2.80 -8.02
C THR A 51 1.63 -3.98 -7.07
N SER A 52 2.68 -4.77 -6.81
CA SER A 52 2.68 -5.79 -5.74
C SER A 52 2.89 -5.19 -4.34
N LEU A 53 3.24 -3.90 -4.24
CA LEU A 53 3.21 -3.18 -2.97
C LEU A 53 1.76 -3.15 -2.45
N ASN A 54 1.57 -3.33 -1.15
CA ASN A 54 0.24 -3.22 -0.54
C ASN A 54 -0.25 -1.76 -0.58
N ALA A 55 -0.79 -1.36 -1.72
CA ALA A 55 -1.26 -0.02 -1.99
C ALA A 55 -2.45 0.34 -1.11
N TYR A 56 -3.27 -0.66 -0.75
CA TYR A 56 -4.42 -0.49 0.13
C TYR A 56 -4.03 0.02 1.52
N GLU A 57 -3.11 -0.67 2.21
CA GLU A 57 -2.68 -0.25 3.57
C GLU A 57 -2.02 1.13 3.55
N LEU A 58 -1.18 1.40 2.55
CA LEU A 58 -0.53 2.70 2.41
C LEU A 58 -1.52 3.82 2.04
N TYR A 59 -2.59 3.49 1.31
CA TYR A 59 -3.66 4.44 0.98
C TYR A 59 -4.50 4.76 2.21
N LYS A 60 -4.92 3.72 2.94
CA LYS A 60 -5.80 3.80 4.11
C LYS A 60 -5.14 4.50 5.32
N HIS A 61 -3.82 4.40 5.45
CA HIS A 61 -3.05 4.92 6.58
C HIS A 61 -1.96 5.91 6.12
N PRO A 62 -2.32 7.15 5.76
CA PRO A 62 -1.36 8.15 5.30
C PRO A 62 -0.28 8.47 6.35
N GLU A 63 -0.58 8.38 7.63
CA GLU A 63 0.37 8.56 8.73
C GLU A 63 1.46 7.47 8.74
N ALA A 64 1.07 6.21 8.56
CA ALA A 64 2.01 5.09 8.48
C ALA A 64 2.83 5.16 7.19
N ARG A 65 2.20 5.56 6.07
CA ARG A 65 2.89 5.83 4.81
C ARG A 65 3.95 6.92 4.96
N ALA A 66 3.62 8.04 5.60
CA ALA A 66 4.57 9.13 5.82
C ALA A 66 5.76 8.68 6.69
N LYS A 67 5.50 7.92 7.76
CA LYS A 67 6.56 7.34 8.61
C LYS A 67 7.48 6.41 7.83
N LEU A 68 6.91 5.49 7.04
CA LEU A 68 7.67 4.59 6.17
C LEU A 68 8.54 5.36 5.17
N PHE A 69 8.01 6.41 4.54
CA PHE A 69 8.77 7.22 3.57
C PHE A 69 9.92 7.98 4.24
N ALA A 70 9.73 8.47 5.47
CA ALA A 70 10.80 9.07 6.25
C ALA A 70 11.91 8.05 6.55
N GLN A 71 11.55 6.82 6.96
CA GLN A 71 12.52 5.75 7.21
C GLN A 71 13.27 5.33 5.93
N ILE A 72 12.59 5.22 4.78
CA ILE A 72 13.24 4.94 3.48
C ILE A 72 14.22 6.06 3.13
N THR A 73 13.83 7.31 3.35
CA THR A 73 14.68 8.48 3.11
C THR A 73 15.94 8.39 3.97
N GLU A 74 15.80 8.16 5.26
CA GLU A 74 16.91 8.00 6.19
C GLU A 74 17.85 6.86 5.79
N ALA A 75 17.31 5.67 5.48
CA ALA A 75 18.09 4.54 5.00
C ALA A 75 18.89 4.87 3.73
N CYS A 76 18.29 5.58 2.76
CA CYS A 76 18.99 6.01 1.54
C CYS A 76 20.19 6.91 1.86
N TYR A 77 20.01 7.88 2.77
CA TYR A 77 21.06 8.81 3.17
C TYR A 77 22.17 8.16 4.00
N MET A 78 21.83 7.18 4.86
CA MET A 78 22.82 6.37 5.57
C MET A 78 23.74 5.61 4.60
N VAL A 79 23.18 5.02 3.53
CA VAL A 79 23.92 4.25 2.53
C VAL A 79 24.94 5.09 1.78
N ILE A 80 24.61 6.33 1.46
CA ILE A 80 25.52 7.26 0.78
C ILE A 80 26.38 8.06 1.76
N CYS A 81 26.28 7.78 3.07
CA CYS A 81 26.99 8.45 4.15
C CYS A 81 26.82 9.98 4.13
N GLN A 82 25.61 10.46 3.84
CA GLN A 82 25.28 11.89 3.82
C GLN A 82 24.24 12.22 4.88
N THR A 83 24.29 13.44 5.40
CA THR A 83 23.26 13.99 6.27
C THR A 83 22.42 14.99 5.48
N PRO A 84 21.16 14.66 5.14
CA PRO A 84 20.32 15.56 4.37
C PRO A 84 19.85 16.76 5.19
N SER A 85 19.76 17.91 4.53
CA SER A 85 19.01 19.05 5.03
C SER A 85 17.51 18.73 5.13
N GLN A 86 16.77 19.54 5.88
CA GLN A 86 15.31 19.39 5.98
C GLN A 86 14.61 19.56 4.63
N SER A 87 15.13 20.42 3.75
CA SER A 87 14.59 20.62 2.40
C SER A 87 14.80 19.37 1.54
N GLU A 88 15.97 18.74 1.61
CA GLU A 88 16.25 17.49 0.89
C GLU A 88 15.37 16.34 1.38
N LYS A 89 15.17 16.19 2.70
CA LYS A 89 14.24 15.20 3.26
C LYS A 89 12.81 15.42 2.74
N LEU A 90 12.35 16.68 2.71
CA LEU A 90 11.02 17.02 2.22
C LEU A 90 10.87 16.69 0.73
N ASN A 91 11.84 17.08 -0.10
CA ASN A 91 11.84 16.81 -1.53
C ASN A 91 11.86 15.30 -1.82
N PHE A 92 12.63 14.52 -1.05
CA PHE A 92 12.64 13.06 -1.19
C PHE A 92 11.29 12.44 -0.80
N GLY A 93 10.69 12.90 0.31
CA GLY A 93 9.36 12.47 0.72
C GLY A 93 8.29 12.78 -0.34
N GLN A 94 8.33 13.98 -0.93
CA GLN A 94 7.43 14.35 -2.05
C GLN A 94 7.66 13.48 -3.29
N TYR A 95 8.91 13.13 -3.59
CA TYR A 95 9.23 12.19 -4.66
C TYR A 95 8.59 10.82 -4.40
N LEU A 96 8.76 10.25 -3.20
CA LEU A 96 8.16 8.96 -2.83
C LEU A 96 6.63 9.00 -2.87
N GLU A 97 6.02 10.10 -2.42
CA GLU A 97 4.57 10.30 -2.55
C GLU A 97 4.15 10.33 -4.02
N GLY A 98 4.89 11.03 -4.89
CA GLY A 98 4.64 11.02 -6.33
C GLY A 98 4.71 9.61 -6.95
N GLN A 99 5.70 8.80 -6.54
CA GLN A 99 5.82 7.40 -6.97
C GLN A 99 4.63 6.56 -6.48
N PHE A 100 4.19 6.75 -5.23
CA PHE A 100 3.01 6.07 -4.71
C PHE A 100 1.73 6.45 -5.46
N GLN A 101 1.56 7.73 -5.81
CA GLN A 101 0.43 8.18 -6.64
C GLN A 101 0.48 7.55 -8.05
N ALA A 102 1.66 7.31 -8.61
CA ALA A 102 1.81 6.59 -9.87
C ALA A 102 1.40 5.11 -9.74
N ILE A 103 1.75 4.45 -8.63
CA ILE A 103 1.27 3.09 -8.30
C ILE A 103 -0.26 3.07 -8.23
N LEU A 104 -0.88 3.99 -7.50
CA LEU A 104 -2.35 4.06 -7.39
C LEU A 104 -3.02 4.20 -8.76
N LYS A 105 -2.46 5.04 -9.65
CA LYS A 105 -2.95 5.17 -11.03
C LYS A 105 -2.85 3.86 -11.80
N LYS A 106 -1.74 3.12 -11.69
CA LYS A 106 -1.60 1.81 -12.33
C LYS A 106 -2.62 0.81 -11.81
N VAL A 107 -2.81 0.74 -10.50
CA VAL A 107 -3.81 -0.14 -9.87
C VAL A 107 -5.22 0.18 -10.37
N ILE A 108 -5.58 1.47 -10.49
CA ILE A 108 -6.86 1.89 -11.07
C ILE A 108 -6.97 1.45 -12.54
N CYS A 109 -5.94 1.67 -13.37
CA CYS A 109 -5.96 1.26 -14.77
C CYS A 109 -6.07 -0.26 -14.95
N GLN A 110 -5.46 -1.01 -14.05
CA GLN A 110 -5.51 -2.47 -14.00
C GLN A 110 -6.86 -2.99 -13.50
N THR A 111 -7.67 -2.18 -12.81
CA THR A 111 -8.97 -2.63 -12.29
C THR A 111 -9.97 -2.84 -13.43
N ASP A 112 -10.71 -3.96 -13.37
CA ASP A 112 -11.86 -4.24 -14.21
C ASP A 112 -13.04 -3.37 -13.75
N THR A 113 -13.11 -2.18 -14.33
CA THR A 113 -14.16 -1.20 -14.05
C THR A 113 -15.54 -1.68 -14.44
N GLN A 114 -15.66 -2.63 -15.40
CA GLN A 114 -16.94 -3.19 -15.77
C GLN A 114 -17.43 -4.13 -14.67
N ALA A 115 -16.60 -5.11 -14.29
CA ALA A 115 -16.94 -6.05 -13.21
C ALA A 115 -17.19 -5.31 -11.88
N LEU A 116 -16.43 -4.25 -11.59
CA LEU A 116 -16.64 -3.42 -10.41
C LEU A 116 -17.99 -2.69 -10.46
N GLY A 117 -18.34 -2.09 -11.60
CA GLY A 117 -19.62 -1.41 -11.76
C GLY A 117 -20.82 -2.35 -11.65
N GLU A 118 -20.72 -3.56 -12.22
CA GLU A 118 -21.74 -4.61 -12.09
C GLU A 118 -21.91 -5.05 -10.63
N LEU A 119 -20.82 -5.26 -9.89
CA LEU A 119 -20.86 -5.62 -8.48
C LEU A 119 -21.52 -4.53 -7.63
N VAL A 120 -21.11 -3.28 -7.81
CA VAL A 120 -21.68 -2.14 -7.08
C VAL A 120 -23.18 -2.00 -7.34
N ALA A 121 -23.62 -2.16 -8.59
CA ALA A 121 -25.04 -2.10 -8.94
C ALA A 121 -25.87 -3.21 -8.28
N VAL A 122 -25.29 -4.40 -8.07
CA VAL A 122 -25.96 -5.51 -7.37
C VAL A 122 -26.09 -5.24 -5.87
N LEU A 123 -25.12 -4.55 -5.27
CA LEU A 123 -25.10 -4.28 -3.83
C LEU A 123 -26.07 -3.17 -3.40
N ASP A 124 -26.53 -2.32 -4.34
CA ASP A 124 -27.52 -1.24 -4.11
C ASP A 124 -27.21 -0.41 -2.85
N LEU A 125 -25.95 0.03 -2.76
CA LEU A 125 -25.40 0.73 -1.60
C LEU A 125 -25.75 2.22 -1.65
N ASP A 126 -25.74 2.89 -0.50
CA ASP A 126 -25.77 4.35 -0.48
C ASP A 126 -24.47 4.96 -1.06
N ASP A 127 -24.54 6.19 -1.56
CA ASP A 127 -23.43 6.89 -2.22
C ASP A 127 -22.11 6.87 -1.43
N LYS A 128 -22.18 6.93 -0.09
CA LYS A 128 -21.00 6.97 0.77
C LYS A 128 -20.35 5.59 0.86
N LEU A 129 -21.16 4.56 1.08
CA LEU A 129 -20.69 3.19 1.18
C LEU A 129 -20.23 2.66 -0.19
N GLU A 130 -20.95 2.98 -1.26
CA GLU A 130 -20.55 2.71 -2.64
C GLU A 130 -19.15 3.28 -2.93
N SER A 131 -18.95 4.57 -2.65
CA SER A 131 -17.66 5.22 -2.87
C SER A 131 -16.52 4.55 -2.08
N GLN A 132 -16.81 4.05 -0.88
CA GLN A 132 -15.84 3.33 -0.08
C GLN A 132 -15.53 1.95 -0.67
N VAL A 133 -16.56 1.18 -1.03
CA VAL A 133 -16.41 -0.15 -1.64
C VAL A 133 -15.62 -0.08 -2.95
N ILE A 134 -15.89 0.91 -3.80
CA ILE A 134 -15.12 1.15 -5.03
C ILE A 134 -13.63 1.33 -4.73
N ARG A 135 -13.30 2.16 -3.74
CA ARG A 135 -11.89 2.40 -3.35
C ARG A 135 -11.24 1.16 -2.74
N ASP A 136 -11.93 0.48 -1.84
CA ASP A 136 -11.41 -0.69 -1.14
C ASP A 136 -11.14 -1.84 -2.13
N ILE A 137 -12.06 -2.09 -3.07
CA ILE A 137 -11.89 -3.12 -4.10
C ILE A 137 -10.77 -2.76 -5.08
N THR A 138 -10.74 -1.49 -5.53
CA THR A 138 -9.74 -1.01 -6.48
C THR A 138 -8.33 -1.08 -5.87
N PHE A 139 -8.10 -0.45 -4.73
CA PHE A 139 -6.77 -0.38 -4.13
C PHE A 139 -6.36 -1.69 -3.44
N GLY A 140 -7.32 -2.55 -3.08
CA GLY A 140 -7.07 -3.93 -2.67
C GLY A 140 -6.69 -4.86 -3.83
N GLY A 141 -6.81 -4.40 -5.09
CA GLY A 141 -6.45 -5.19 -6.28
C GLY A 141 -7.38 -6.38 -6.55
N LEU A 142 -8.58 -6.41 -5.94
CA LEU A 142 -9.47 -7.57 -5.93
C LEU A 142 -10.11 -7.87 -7.30
N LEU A 143 -10.21 -6.86 -8.16
CA LEU A 143 -10.74 -6.98 -9.53
C LEU A 143 -9.69 -6.56 -10.57
N ALA A 144 -8.42 -6.90 -10.36
CA ALA A 144 -7.41 -6.66 -11.37
C ALA A 144 -7.72 -7.47 -12.65
N LYS A 145 -7.69 -6.82 -13.81
CA LYS A 145 -7.72 -7.43 -15.13
C LYS A 145 -6.55 -8.41 -15.20
N GLY A 146 -6.84 -9.71 -15.20
CA GLY A 146 -5.80 -10.71 -15.42
C GLY A 146 -5.14 -10.46 -16.77
N GLU A 147 -3.81 -10.55 -16.83
CA GLU A 147 -3.20 -10.94 -18.10
C GLU A 147 -3.83 -12.29 -18.49
N PRO A 148 -4.27 -12.50 -19.75
CA PRO A 148 -4.62 -13.84 -20.18
C PRO A 148 -3.39 -14.70 -19.96
N ASN A 149 -3.48 -15.67 -19.05
CA ASN A 149 -2.51 -16.75 -18.94
C ASN A 149 -2.29 -17.29 -20.36
N GLN A 150 -1.12 -17.01 -20.94
CA GLN A 150 -0.60 -17.88 -21.98
C GLN A 150 -0.29 -19.20 -21.28
N ILE A 151 -1.28 -20.09 -21.26
CA ILE A 151 -1.05 -21.51 -21.08
C ILE A 151 -0.29 -21.93 -22.35
N GLY A 152 1.03 -21.76 -22.32
CA GLY A 152 1.94 -22.26 -23.32
C GLY A 152 2.22 -23.74 -23.03
N GLU A 153 1.63 -24.56 -23.91
CA GLU A 153 1.93 -25.96 -24.30
C GLU A 153 2.97 -26.76 -23.49
#